data_AF-G8PJA9-F1
#
_entry.id   AF-G8PJA9-F1
#
_cell.length_a   1.000
_cell.length_b   1.000
_cell.length_c   1.000
_cell.angle_alpha   90.00
_cell.angle_beta   90.00
_cell.angle_gamma   90.00
#
_symmetry.space_group_name_H-M   'P 1'
#
loop_
_entity.id
_entity.type
_entity.pdbx_description
1 polymer ?
#
loop_
_entity_poly.entity_id
_entity_poly.type
_entity_poly.pdbx_seq_one_letter_code
_entity_poly.pdbx_strand_id
1 'polypeptide(L)'
;MAALAFSEHWILAGDASSRDVADGTLNAFAADVPNNIFGTASLLTALDARTRFKKALVVLGTGSDSNPMMQALHSQADPTLYVDVIPAGSSKPVELENSSWNTDETTVFICSEKGCSLPATTPEQVKDQI
;
A
#
# COMPACT_ATOMS: atom_id res chain seq x y z
N MET A 1 10.40 -14.06 -3.22
CA MET A 1 11.05 -13.87 -4.54
C MET A 1 11.52 -12.42 -4.62
N ALA A 2 12.67 -12.14 -5.25
CA ALA A 2 13.34 -10.83 -5.12
C ALA A 2 12.47 -9.65 -5.59
N ALA A 3 11.75 -9.77 -6.72
CA ALA A 3 10.90 -8.69 -7.22
C ALA A 3 9.75 -8.32 -6.26
N LEU A 4 9.20 -9.30 -5.53
CA LEU A 4 8.18 -9.03 -4.50
C LEU A 4 8.76 -8.15 -3.38
N ALA A 5 9.93 -8.52 -2.85
CA ALA A 5 10.55 -7.76 -1.76
C ALA A 5 10.92 -6.33 -2.18
N PHE A 6 11.40 -6.15 -3.41
CA PHE A 6 11.66 -4.83 -3.97
C PHE A 6 10.37 -4.02 -4.23
N SER A 7 9.28 -4.68 -4.64
CA SER A 7 7.96 -4.04 -4.77
C SER A 7 7.46 -3.56 -3.41
N GLU A 8 7.54 -4.40 -2.38
CA GLU A 8 7.14 -4.08 -1.01
C GLU A 8 7.97 -2.93 -0.43
N HIS A 9 9.28 -2.95 -0.64
CA HIS A 9 10.16 -1.87 -0.22
C HIS A 9 9.79 -0.54 -0.90
N TRP A 10 9.53 -0.55 -2.20
CA TRP A 10 9.02 0.64 -2.91
C TRP A 10 7.68 1.12 -2.31
N ILE A 11 6.72 0.22 -2.12
CA ILE A 11 5.38 0.56 -1.60
C ILE A 11 5.47 1.23 -0.22
N LEU A 12 6.31 0.69 0.67
CA LEU A 12 6.42 1.18 2.04
C LEU A 12 7.32 2.42 2.16
N ALA A 13 8.47 2.44 1.47
CA ALA A 13 9.50 3.45 1.66
C ALA A 13 9.54 4.54 0.57
N GLY A 14 8.85 4.36 -0.56
CA GLY A 14 8.90 5.30 -1.68
C GLY A 14 10.27 5.39 -2.35
N ASP A 15 11.12 4.36 -2.25
CA ASP A 15 12.42 4.30 -2.92
C ASP A 15 12.29 3.84 -4.38
N ALA A 16 12.39 4.80 -5.31
CA ALA A 16 12.25 4.55 -6.74
C ALA A 16 13.27 3.53 -7.29
N SER A 17 14.45 3.41 -6.68
CA SER A 17 15.44 2.41 -7.12
C SER A 17 14.94 0.98 -6.92
N SER A 18 14.19 0.75 -5.84
CA SER A 18 13.57 -0.54 -5.56
C SER A 18 12.47 -0.87 -6.55
N ARG A 19 11.66 0.12 -6.95
CA ARG A 19 10.67 -0.04 -8.02
C ARG A 19 11.34 -0.46 -9.32
N ASP A 20 12.41 0.22 -9.70
CA ASP A 20 13.10 -0.05 -10.97
C ASP A 20 13.73 -1.46 -10.98
N VAL A 21 14.24 -1.95 -9.84
CA VAL A 21 14.74 -3.33 -9.70
C VAL A 21 13.61 -4.35 -9.79
N ALA A 22 12.46 -4.09 -9.15
CA ALA A 22 11.30 -4.96 -9.25
C ALA A 22 10.80 -5.07 -10.70
N ASP A 23 10.62 -3.93 -11.38
CA ASP A 23 10.15 -3.85 -12.76
C ASP A 23 11.14 -4.51 -13.73
N GLY A 24 12.44 -4.29 -13.54
CA GLY A 24 13.48 -4.96 -14.31
C GLY A 24 13.46 -6.49 -14.15
N THR A 25 13.27 -6.98 -12.91
CA THR A 25 13.17 -8.42 -12.63
C THR A 25 11.91 -9.01 -13.25
N LEU A 26 10.77 -8.34 -13.11
CA LEU A 26 9.50 -8.78 -13.72
C LEU A 26 9.61 -8.90 -15.24
N ASN A 27 10.20 -7.90 -15.88
CA ASN A 27 10.40 -7.87 -17.32
C ASN A 27 11.36 -8.97 -17.81
N ALA A 28 12.45 -9.22 -17.07
CA ALA A 28 13.46 -10.22 -17.44
C ALA A 28 12.90 -11.65 -17.49
N PHE A 29 11.94 -11.98 -16.62
CA PHE A 29 11.38 -13.34 -16.50
C PHE A 29 9.96 -13.47 -17.09
N ALA A 30 9.41 -12.43 -17.70
CA ALA A 30 8.05 -12.44 -18.22
C ALA A 30 7.82 -13.53 -19.29
N ALA A 31 8.83 -13.80 -20.12
CA ALA A 31 8.75 -14.81 -21.18
C ALA A 31 8.76 -16.26 -20.66
N ASP A 32 9.20 -16.48 -19.41
CA ASP A 32 9.28 -17.83 -18.81
C ASP A 32 7.94 -18.28 -18.22
N VAL A 33 7.07 -17.33 -17.86
CA VAL A 33 5.74 -17.58 -17.27
C VAL A 33 4.92 -18.61 -18.06
N PRO A 34 4.68 -18.44 -19.39
CA PRO A 34 3.86 -19.40 -20.13
C PRO A 34 4.48 -20.80 -20.21
N ASN A 35 5.81 -20.91 -20.06
CA ASN A 35 6.54 -22.16 -20.17
C ASN A 35 6.64 -22.92 -18.84
N ASN A 36 6.46 -22.25 -17.70
CA ASN A 36 6.51 -22.87 -16.37
C ASN A 36 5.68 -22.11 -15.33
N ILE A 37 4.36 -22.03 -15.56
CA ILE A 37 3.42 -21.25 -14.73
C ILE A 37 3.58 -21.54 -13.23
N PHE A 38 3.67 -22.82 -12.84
CA PHE A 38 3.81 -23.22 -11.45
C PHE A 38 5.17 -22.86 -10.85
N GLY A 39 6.26 -22.99 -11.63
CA GLY A 39 7.58 -22.53 -11.22
C GLY A 39 7.68 -21.00 -11.10
N THR A 40 6.85 -20.28 -11.84
CA THR A 40 6.77 -18.82 -11.82
C THR A 40 5.65 -18.26 -10.94
N ALA A 41 4.98 -19.07 -10.10
CA ALA A 41 3.86 -18.58 -9.29
C ALA A 41 4.25 -17.38 -8.41
N SER A 42 5.46 -17.39 -7.85
CA SER A 42 5.98 -16.26 -7.07
C SER A 42 6.23 -14.98 -7.89
N LEU A 43 6.48 -15.10 -9.20
CA LEU A 43 6.58 -13.98 -10.13
C LEU A 43 5.21 -13.36 -10.40
N LEU A 44 4.16 -14.18 -10.49
CA LEU A 44 2.78 -13.69 -10.60
C LEU A 44 2.34 -12.97 -9.32
N THR A 45 2.69 -13.48 -8.14
CA THR A 45 2.44 -12.77 -6.87
C THR A 45 3.19 -11.44 -6.80
N ALA A 46 4.45 -11.39 -7.27
CA ALA A 46 5.20 -10.14 -7.32
C ALA A 46 4.58 -9.13 -8.29
N LEU A 47 4.15 -9.58 -9.47
CA LEU A 47 3.43 -8.74 -10.43
C LEU A 47 2.14 -8.18 -9.83
N ASP A 48 1.44 -9.01 -9.06
CA ASP A 48 0.20 -8.64 -8.39
C ASP A 48 0.40 -7.51 -7.39
N ALA A 49 1.35 -7.68 -6.46
CA ALA A 49 1.73 -6.65 -5.51
C ALA A 49 2.18 -5.38 -6.24
N ARG A 50 3.02 -5.50 -7.27
CA ARG A 50 3.55 -4.34 -8.00
C ARG A 50 2.47 -3.51 -8.69
N THR A 51 1.43 -4.15 -9.23
CA THR A 51 0.45 -3.49 -10.12
C THR A 51 -0.90 -3.21 -9.46
N ARG A 52 -1.25 -3.94 -8.40
CA ARG A 52 -2.57 -3.85 -7.74
C ARG A 52 -2.51 -3.50 -6.26
N PHE A 53 -1.33 -3.15 -5.71
CA PHE A 53 -1.24 -2.79 -4.30
C PHE A 53 -2.20 -1.66 -3.92
N LYS A 54 -2.61 -1.72 -2.66
CA LYS A 54 -3.22 -0.62 -1.93
C LYS A 54 -2.37 -0.37 -0.69
N LYS A 55 -1.96 0.87 -0.47
CA LYS A 55 -1.30 1.31 0.76
C LYS A 55 -2.29 2.14 1.56
N ALA A 56 -2.75 1.62 2.69
CA ALA A 56 -3.53 2.37 3.65
C ALA A 56 -2.57 3.20 4.53
N LEU A 57 -2.55 4.51 4.32
CA LEU A 57 -1.90 5.46 5.21
C LEU A 57 -2.87 5.80 6.34
N VAL A 58 -2.56 5.33 7.55
CA VAL A 58 -3.37 5.56 8.75
C VAL A 58 -2.72 6.67 9.56
N VAL A 59 -3.22 7.89 9.42
CA VAL A 59 -2.80 9.02 10.23
C VAL A 59 -3.51 8.95 11.56
N LEU A 60 -2.77 8.85 12.66
CA LEU A 60 -3.34 8.88 14.01
C LEU A 60 -3.59 10.32 14.45
N GLY A 61 -4.81 10.58 14.94
CA GLY A 61 -5.14 11.84 15.63
C GLY A 61 -4.61 11.87 17.06
N THR A 62 -4.75 13.01 17.74
CA THR A 62 -4.43 13.12 19.18
C THR A 62 -5.53 12.47 20.02
N GLY A 63 -5.46 11.16 20.26
CA GLY A 63 -6.46 10.39 21.01
C GLY A 63 -6.26 8.86 20.92
N SER A 64 -6.87 8.09 21.83
CA SER A 64 -6.46 6.71 22.15
C SER A 64 -6.62 5.66 21.03
N ASP A 65 -5.48 5.03 20.72
CA ASP A 65 -5.12 3.73 20.12
C ASP A 65 -6.14 2.63 19.74
N SER A 66 -7.42 2.68 20.12
CA SER A 66 -8.40 1.76 19.53
C SER A 66 -8.86 2.37 18.22
N ASN A 67 -8.30 1.92 17.10
CA ASN A 67 -8.65 2.45 15.80
C ASN A 67 -9.60 1.45 15.08
N PRO A 68 -10.93 1.61 15.16
CA PRO A 68 -11.91 0.88 14.35
C PRO A 68 -11.53 0.78 12.86
N MET A 69 -10.76 1.74 12.35
CA MET A 69 -10.23 1.72 10.99
C MET A 69 -9.26 0.56 10.74
N MET A 70 -8.38 0.25 11.70
CA MET A 70 -7.45 -0.89 11.59
C MET A 70 -8.21 -2.22 11.51
N GLN A 71 -9.31 -2.33 12.25
CA GLN A 71 -10.17 -3.50 12.16
C GLN A 71 -10.85 -3.59 10.79
N ALA A 72 -11.33 -2.48 10.23
CA ALA A 72 -11.88 -2.44 8.88
C ALA A 72 -10.83 -2.85 7.83
N LEU A 73 -9.60 -2.34 7.93
CA LEU A 73 -8.48 -2.70 7.05
C LEU A 73 -8.15 -4.19 7.13
N HIS A 74 -7.95 -4.72 8.34
CA HIS A 74 -7.61 -6.13 8.54
C HIS A 74 -8.75 -7.09 8.14
N SER A 75 -10.00 -6.63 8.11
CA SER A 75 -11.15 -7.46 7.72
C SER A 75 -11.22 -7.77 6.22
N GLN A 76 -10.46 -7.06 5.37
CA GLN A 76 -10.52 -7.21 3.91
C GLN A 76 -9.80 -8.46 3.39
N ALA A 77 -8.88 -9.04 4.16
CA ALA A 77 -8.09 -10.22 3.78
C ALA A 77 -7.41 -10.13 2.39
N ASP A 78 -7.05 -8.92 1.94
CA ASP A 78 -6.35 -8.67 0.67
C ASP A 78 -4.83 -8.76 0.87
N PRO A 79 -4.13 -9.72 0.24
CA PRO A 79 -2.68 -9.89 0.40
C PRO A 79 -1.87 -8.74 -0.22
N THR A 80 -2.49 -7.86 -1.00
CA THR A 80 -1.86 -6.69 -1.61
C THR A 80 -2.22 -5.37 -0.89
N LEU A 81 -2.88 -5.47 0.27
CA LEU A 81 -3.14 -4.35 1.16
C LEU A 81 -1.99 -4.19 2.18
N TYR A 82 -1.29 -3.07 2.09
CA TYR A 82 -0.24 -2.68 3.01
C TYR A 82 -0.77 -1.59 3.94
N VAL A 83 -0.45 -1.66 5.22
CA VAL A 83 -0.87 -0.67 6.22
C VAL A 83 0.36 0.02 6.77
N ASP A 84 0.37 1.35 6.68
CA ASP A 84 1.42 2.22 7.19
C ASP A 84 0.81 3.21 8.17
N VAL A 85 1.25 3.17 9.42
CA VAL A 85 0.68 3.94 10.52
C VAL A 85 1.58 5.14 10.78
N ILE A 86 1.01 6.33 10.60
CA ILE A 86 1.70 7.60 10.78
C ILE A 86 1.32 8.15 12.17
N PRO A 87 2.28 8.24 13.11
CA PRO A 87 2.02 8.76 14.45
C PRO A 87 1.55 10.23 14.41
N ALA A 88 0.72 10.61 15.38
CA ALA A 88 0.35 12.00 15.60
C ALA A 88 1.60 12.89 15.76
N GLY A 89 1.61 14.04 15.10
CA GLY A 89 2.74 14.98 15.12
C GLY A 89 3.89 14.63 14.16
N SER A 90 3.80 13.56 13.39
CA SER A 90 4.74 13.28 12.28
C SER A 90 4.59 14.32 11.17
N SER A 91 5.64 14.49 10.35
CA SER A 91 5.58 15.31 9.14
C SER A 91 4.61 14.72 8.11
N LYS A 92 4.06 15.58 7.24
CA LYS A 92 3.20 15.15 6.12
C LYS A 92 3.96 14.14 5.26
N PRO A 93 3.40 12.95 4.98
CA PRO A 93 3.93 12.10 3.92
C PRO A 93 3.82 12.83 2.58
N VAL A 94 4.81 12.65 1.72
CA VAL A 94 4.84 13.28 0.39
C VAL A 94 3.63 12.87 -0.45
N GLU A 95 3.16 11.63 -0.27
CA GLU A 95 1.98 11.07 -0.95
C GLU A 95 0.70 11.85 -0.65
N LEU A 96 0.67 12.56 0.49
CA LEU A 96 -0.47 13.32 0.95
C LEU A 96 -0.33 14.83 0.71
N GLU A 97 0.71 15.33 0.05
CA GLU A 97 0.95 16.79 -0.09
C GLU A 97 -0.29 17.58 -0.52
N ASN A 98 -1.06 17.05 -1.47
CA ASN A 98 -2.27 17.68 -2.00
C ASN A 98 -3.58 17.29 -1.29
N SER A 99 -3.53 16.52 -0.20
CA SER A 99 -4.71 16.09 0.54
C SER A 99 -5.10 17.08 1.64
N SER A 100 -6.39 17.09 1.99
CA SER A 100 -6.97 17.81 3.14
C SER A 100 -6.66 17.10 4.47
N TRP A 101 -5.39 16.81 4.71
CA TRP A 101 -4.88 16.19 5.93
C TRP A 101 -5.19 17.04 7.17
N ASN A 102 -5.81 16.43 8.18
CA ASN A 102 -5.97 16.97 9.52
C ASN A 102 -5.29 16.02 10.53
N THR A 103 -4.58 16.58 11.52
CA THR A 103 -3.86 15.85 12.57
C THR A 103 -4.67 15.64 13.85
N ASP A 104 -5.87 16.24 13.95
CA ASP A 104 -6.67 16.18 15.17
C ASP A 104 -7.48 14.88 15.27
N GLU A 105 -7.83 14.28 14.12
CA GLU A 105 -8.64 13.06 14.02
C GLU A 105 -7.93 11.97 13.22
N THR A 106 -8.15 10.72 13.64
CA THR A 106 -7.61 9.57 12.93
C THR A 106 -8.24 9.44 11.54
N THR A 107 -7.41 9.46 10.51
CA THR A 107 -7.84 9.51 9.11
C THR A 107 -7.09 8.45 8.30
N VAL A 108 -7.79 7.76 7.41
CA VAL A 108 -7.20 6.79 6.49
C VAL A 108 -7.24 7.30 5.06
N PHE A 109 -6.14 7.13 4.35
CA PHE A 109 -6.04 7.35 2.91
C PHE A 109 -5.66 6.02 2.24
N ILE A 110 -6.37 5.65 1.18
CA ILE A 110 -6.04 4.48 0.37
C ILE A 110 -5.24 4.97 -0.84
N CYS A 111 -3.96 4.61 -0.87
CA CYS A 111 -3.02 5.02 -1.89
C CYS A 111 -2.70 3.88 -2.86
N SER A 112 -2.50 4.24 -4.11
CA SER A 112 -2.01 3.37 -5.18
C SER A 112 -0.94 4.11 -5.97
N GLU A 113 -0.38 3.49 -7.01
CA GLU A 113 0.55 4.17 -7.91
C GLU A 113 -0.06 5.42 -8.58
N LYS A 114 -1.39 5.52 -8.67
CA LYS A 114 -2.09 6.66 -9.27
C LYS A 114 -2.36 7.81 -8.31
N GLY A 115 -1.99 7.67 -7.03
CA GLY A 115 -2.28 8.63 -5.97
C GLY A 115 -3.20 8.08 -4.88
N CYS A 116 -3.59 8.96 -3.97
CA CYS A 116 -4.38 8.63 -2.79
C CYS A 116 -5.83 9.08 -2.91
N SER A 117 -6.72 8.36 -2.23
CA SER A 117 -8.15 8.67 -2.11
C SER A 117 -8.42 9.92 -1.28
N LEU A 118 -9.69 10.30 -1.20
CA LEU A 118 -10.18 11.27 -0.22
C LEU A 118 -10.07 10.71 1.20
N PRO A 119 -9.90 11.57 2.23
CA PRO A 119 -9.79 11.12 3.61
C PRO A 119 -11.03 10.34 4.07
N ALA A 120 -10.82 9.14 4.60
CA ALA A 120 -11.83 8.38 5.32
C ALA A 120 -11.67 8.60 6.83
N THR A 121 -12.75 9.04 7.48
CA THR A 121 -12.81 9.27 8.94
C THR A 121 -13.72 8.29 9.66
N THR A 122 -14.38 7.39 8.92
CA THR A 122 -15.18 6.28 9.47
C THR A 122 -14.79 4.92 8.88
N PRO A 123 -14.98 3.81 9.63
CA PRO A 123 -14.69 2.46 9.14
C PRO A 123 -15.48 2.07 7.88
N GLU A 124 -16.70 2.57 7.75
CA GLU A 124 -17.56 2.34 6.59
C GLU A 124 -16.96 2.97 5.33
N GLN A 125 -16.49 4.21 5.43
CA GLN A 125 -15.79 4.87 4.32
C GLN A 125 -14.51 4.14 3.92
N VAL A 126 -13.78 3.56 4.87
CA VAL A 126 -12.59 2.74 4.56
C VAL A 126 -12.99 1.52 3.73
N LYS A 127 -14.08 0.84 4.07
CA LYS A 127 -14.57 -0.32 3.33
C LYS A 127 -15.02 0.03 1.91
N ASP A 128 -15.65 1.20 1.73
CA ASP A 128 -16.11 1.65 0.41
C ASP A 128 -14.96 2.07 -0.53
N GLN A 129 -13.78 2.38 0.03
CA GLN A 129 -12.60 2.83 -0.74
C GLN A 129 -11.63 1.72 -1.12
N ILE A 130 -11.83 0.50 -0.60
CA ILE A 130 -11.02 -0.69 -0.90
C ILE A 130 -11.79 -1.56 -1.88
#